data_AF-A0A9D3VAK0-F1
#
_entry.id   AF-A0A9D3VAK0-F1
#
_cell.length_a   1.000
_cell.length_b   1.000
_cell.length_c   1.000
_cell.angle_alpha   90.00
_cell.angle_beta   90.00
_cell.angle_gamma   90.00
#
_symmetry.space_group_name_H-M   'P 1'
#
loop_
_entity.id
_entity.type
_entity.pdbx_description
1 polymer ?
#
loop_
_entity_poly.entity_id
_entity_poly.type
_entity_poly.pdbx_seq_one_letter_code
_entity_poly.pdbx_strand_id
1 'polypeptide(L)'
;MIVSKYPTIKGINFDLLHVIENAPTYPCIYMILSMLHKYFFKKLKQIDFHVERLVVGVEHVGGDMFASVPKGDAIFMKFLNKCYEAVPNNGKMIVADSILPDYPDPSLSTKVVGLFDCTLWATNHGRKERTEKEFGALAGRFEP
;
A
#
# COMPACT_ATOMS: atom_id res chain seq x y z
N MET A 1 -0.72 -0.65 15.26
CA MET A 1 -0.41 -1.61 14.18
C MET A 1 -1.25 -2.87 14.38
N ILE A 2 -1.64 -3.56 13.30
CA ILE A 2 -2.52 -4.75 13.35
C ILE A 2 -1.99 -5.81 14.33
N VAL A 3 -0.72 -6.23 14.21
CA VAL A 3 -0.16 -7.30 15.06
C VAL A 3 -0.09 -6.93 16.55
N SER A 4 0.01 -5.64 16.88
CA SER A 4 -0.04 -5.19 18.29
C SER A 4 -1.42 -5.37 18.91
N LYS A 5 -2.49 -5.25 18.10
CA LYS A 5 -3.88 -5.44 18.54
C LYS A 5 -4.31 -6.90 18.49
N TYR A 6 -3.69 -7.69 17.60
CA TYR A 6 -3.99 -9.09 17.38
C TYR A 6 -2.70 -9.92 17.48
N PRO A 7 -2.23 -10.26 18.69
CA PRO A 7 -0.93 -10.92 18.91
C PRO A 7 -0.82 -12.32 18.29
N THR A 8 -1.96 -12.94 17.96
CA THR A 8 -2.01 -14.23 17.26
C THR A 8 -1.66 -14.12 15.78
N ILE A 9 -1.70 -12.91 15.20
CA ILE A 9 -1.33 -12.66 13.81
C ILE A 9 0.18 -12.50 13.71
N LYS A 10 0.82 -13.33 12.90
CA LYS A 10 2.21 -13.13 12.47
C LYS A 10 2.23 -12.19 11.28
N GLY A 11 2.89 -11.05 11.42
CA GLY A 11 3.00 -10.05 10.36
C GLY A 11 4.30 -10.18 9.59
N ILE A 12 4.24 -9.97 8.27
CA ILE A 12 5.40 -9.76 7.41
C ILE A 12 5.29 -8.34 6.81
N ASN A 13 6.33 -7.54 6.92
CA ASN A 13 6.50 -6.31 6.16
C ASN A 13 7.45 -6.58 4.99
N PHE A 14 6.96 -6.42 3.76
CA PHE A 14 7.68 -6.73 2.54
C PHE A 14 7.86 -5.47 1.69
N ASP A 15 9.11 -5.11 1.41
CA ASP A 15 9.48 -3.96 0.58
C ASP A 15 10.82 -4.21 -0.12
N LEU A 16 11.28 -3.26 -0.94
CA LEU A 16 12.59 -3.32 -1.57
C LEU A 16 13.69 -3.48 -0.51
N LEU A 17 14.73 -4.24 -0.83
CA LEU A 17 15.81 -4.54 0.11
C LEU A 17 16.42 -3.27 0.72
N HIS A 18 16.74 -2.27 -0.11
CA HIS A 18 17.30 -1.00 0.36
C HIS A 18 16.34 -0.18 1.24
N VAL A 19 15.03 -0.41 1.15
CA VAL A 19 14.05 0.22 2.03
C VAL A 19 14.12 -0.43 3.41
N ILE A 20 14.13 -1.77 3.45
CA ILE A 20 14.24 -2.53 4.70
C ILE A 20 15.57 -2.28 5.41
N GLU A 21 16.69 -2.26 4.68
CA GLU A 21 18.03 -2.08 5.25
C GLU A 21 18.27 -0.70 5.89
N ASN A 22 17.64 0.35 5.34
CA ASN A 22 17.82 1.72 5.81
C ASN A 22 16.69 2.19 6.75
N ALA A 23 15.76 1.31 7.10
CA ALA A 23 14.62 1.64 7.93
C ALA A 23 15.02 1.72 9.42
N PRO A 24 14.73 2.82 10.12
CA PRO A 24 14.99 2.91 11.55
C PRO A 24 14.05 2.01 12.36
N THR A 25 14.57 1.34 13.39
CA THR A 25 13.80 0.48 14.31
C THR A 25 13.31 1.28 15.51
N TYR A 26 12.00 1.32 15.78
CA TYR A 26 11.46 1.95 17.00
C TYR A 26 10.31 1.16 17.64
N PRO A 27 10.18 1.19 18.99
CA PRO A 27 9.00 0.70 19.69
C PRO A 27 7.83 1.68 19.47
N CYS A 28 6.92 1.31 18.55
CA CYS A 28 5.57 1.88 18.35
C CYS A 28 5.45 3.40 18.11
N ILE A 29 5.01 3.81 16.90
CA ILE A 29 4.02 4.90 16.60
C ILE A 29 3.92 5.13 15.07
N TYR A 30 2.68 5.01 14.55
CA TYR A 30 2.13 5.37 13.23
C TYR A 30 2.56 4.65 11.92
N MET A 31 1.56 4.31 11.09
CA MET A 31 1.66 3.95 9.66
C MET A 31 0.42 4.49 8.94
N ILE A 32 0.60 5.31 7.90
CA ILE A 32 -0.28 5.43 6.73
C ILE A 32 0.57 5.84 5.51
N LEU A 33 0.34 5.15 4.38
CA LEU A 33 0.75 5.45 2.99
C LEU A 33 2.26 5.58 2.67
N SER A 34 2.90 4.48 2.26
CA SER A 34 4.29 4.47 1.75
C SER A 34 4.45 4.88 0.28
N MET A 35 3.40 5.05 -0.52
CA MET A 35 3.60 5.30 -1.96
C MET A 35 3.59 6.77 -2.42
N LEU A 36 3.21 7.73 -1.57
CA LEU A 36 3.17 9.15 -1.92
C LEU A 36 4.43 9.94 -1.49
N HIS A 37 5.26 9.37 -0.62
CA HIS A 37 6.33 10.11 0.05
C HIS A 37 7.52 10.50 -0.86
N LYS A 38 7.90 9.66 -1.84
CA LYS A 38 9.19 9.86 -2.54
C LYS A 38 9.17 10.94 -3.63
N TYR A 39 8.04 11.18 -4.28
CA TYR A 39 7.94 12.12 -5.41
C TYR A 39 7.28 13.47 -5.06
N PHE A 40 6.31 13.51 -4.14
CA PHE A 40 5.56 14.73 -3.88
C PHE A 40 6.30 15.73 -2.98
N PHE A 41 7.14 15.25 -2.05
CA PHE A 41 7.74 16.08 -1.00
C PHE A 41 9.17 16.56 -1.26
N LYS A 42 9.78 16.25 -2.41
CA LYS A 42 11.10 16.80 -2.76
C LYS A 42 11.09 18.32 -2.95
N LYS A 43 9.89 18.95 -3.00
CA LYS A 43 9.69 20.39 -3.20
C LYS A 43 9.24 21.18 -1.96
N LEU A 44 8.87 20.52 -0.85
CA LEU A 44 8.42 21.18 0.39
C LEU A 44 9.41 20.89 1.52
N LYS A 45 10.46 21.72 1.63
CA LYS A 45 11.51 21.63 2.67
C LYS A 45 11.04 22.02 4.09
N GLN A 46 9.87 21.59 4.55
CA GLN A 46 9.45 21.99 5.91
C GLN A 46 8.63 20.96 6.68
N ILE A 47 8.60 19.69 6.26
CA ILE A 47 8.00 18.64 7.08
C ILE A 47 8.83 17.36 6.93
N ASP A 48 9.63 17.05 7.95
CA ASP A 48 10.32 15.77 8.09
C ASP A 48 9.32 14.71 8.60
N PHE A 49 8.66 14.00 7.68
CA PHE A 49 7.98 12.75 8.04
C PHE A 49 8.96 11.59 7.81
N HIS A 50 9.62 11.19 8.89
CA HIS A 50 10.60 10.11 8.90
C HIS A 50 10.02 8.74 8.52
N VAL A 51 10.44 8.27 7.34
CA VAL A 51 10.94 6.93 6.93
C VAL A 51 10.10 5.72 7.34
N GLU A 52 9.85 4.80 6.40
CA GLU A 52 9.36 3.44 6.67
C GLU A 52 10.11 2.83 7.86
N ARG A 53 9.39 2.51 8.95
CA ARG A 53 9.99 2.09 10.23
C ARG A 53 9.84 0.59 10.38
N LEU A 54 10.90 -0.09 10.82
CA LEU A 54 10.81 -1.51 11.18
C LEU A 54 10.00 -1.63 12.47
N VAL A 55 9.03 -2.53 12.49
CA VAL A 55 8.12 -2.68 13.62
C VAL A 55 8.40 -3.94 14.40
N VAL A 56 8.60 -3.78 15.70
CA VAL A 56 8.89 -4.89 16.61
C VAL A 56 7.74 -5.90 16.58
N GLY A 57 8.08 -7.18 16.44
CA GLY A 57 7.11 -8.29 16.34
C GLY A 57 6.58 -8.54 14.92
N VAL A 58 7.14 -7.86 13.91
CA VAL A 58 6.88 -8.11 12.47
C VAL A 58 8.17 -8.62 11.83
N GLU A 59 8.06 -9.63 10.98
CA GLU A 59 9.17 -10.10 10.16
C GLU A 59 9.37 -9.15 8.98
N HIS A 60 10.60 -8.70 8.74
CA HIS A 60 10.92 -7.76 7.67
C HIS A 60 11.65 -8.48 6.56
N VAL A 61 11.06 -8.51 5.37
CA VAL A 61 11.59 -9.24 4.22
C VAL A 61 11.85 -8.25 3.09
N GLY A 62 13.10 -8.20 2.63
CA GLY A 62 13.48 -7.41 1.46
C GLY A 62 13.28 -8.21 0.16
N GLY A 63 12.70 -7.61 -0.87
CA GLY A 63 12.60 -8.24 -2.18
C GLY A 63 11.85 -7.40 -3.22
N ASP A 64 11.74 -7.95 -4.44
CA ASP A 64 11.00 -7.32 -5.52
C ASP A 64 9.61 -7.98 -5.67
N MET A 65 8.56 -7.22 -5.37
CA MET A 65 7.17 -7.64 -5.51
C MET A 65 6.75 -7.96 -6.96
N PHE A 66 7.46 -7.45 -7.96
CA PHE A 66 7.27 -7.83 -9.37
C PHE A 66 7.92 -9.18 -9.70
N ALA A 67 8.88 -9.64 -8.90
CA ALA A 67 9.45 -10.97 -9.02
C ALA A 67 8.60 -11.99 -8.26
N SER A 68 8.44 -11.80 -6.94
CA SER A 68 7.73 -12.72 -6.04
C SER A 68 7.25 -12.01 -4.78
N VAL A 69 6.18 -12.53 -4.18
CA VAL A 69 5.64 -12.02 -2.91
C VAL A 69 5.63 -13.15 -1.88
N PRO A 70 6.05 -12.91 -0.62
CA PRO A 70 5.95 -13.92 0.45
C PRO A 70 4.50 -14.40 0.63
N LYS A 71 4.34 -15.70 0.89
CA LYS A 71 3.02 -16.29 1.12
C LYS A 71 2.42 -15.81 2.43
N GLY A 72 1.10 -15.60 2.44
CA GLY A 72 0.38 -15.24 3.66
C GLY A 72 -1.13 -15.46 3.54
N ASP A 73 -1.77 -15.76 4.68
CA ASP A 73 -3.22 -15.95 4.75
C ASP A 73 -3.99 -14.67 4.45
N ALA A 74 -3.38 -13.52 4.72
CA ALA A 74 -3.88 -12.23 4.29
C ALA A 74 -2.73 -11.34 3.80
N ILE A 75 -2.93 -10.71 2.65
CA ILE A 75 -1.97 -9.75 2.09
C ILE A 75 -2.64 -8.39 1.98
N PHE A 76 -2.04 -7.40 2.64
CA PHE A 76 -2.48 -6.01 2.61
C PHE A 76 -1.64 -5.24 1.59
N MET A 77 -2.23 -4.73 0.52
CA MET A 77 -1.45 -4.06 -0.53
C MET A 77 -2.22 -2.98 -1.29
N LYS A 78 -1.46 -1.99 -1.76
CA LYS A 78 -1.87 -1.04 -2.80
C LYS A 78 -1.57 -1.63 -4.20
N PHE A 79 -2.42 -2.59 -4.59
CA PHE A 79 -2.60 -3.21 -5.92
C PHE A 79 -1.39 -3.82 -6.67
N LEU A 80 -1.32 -5.17 -6.76
CA LEU A 80 -0.48 -5.92 -7.73
C LEU A 80 -1.03 -7.33 -8.05
N ASN A 81 -1.03 -7.71 -9.34
CA ASN A 81 -1.54 -9.01 -9.81
C ASN A 81 -0.81 -10.23 -9.20
N LYS A 82 0.50 -10.13 -8.97
CA LYS A 82 1.29 -11.25 -8.40
C LYS A 82 0.97 -11.60 -6.95
N CYS A 83 0.30 -10.71 -6.24
CA CYS A 83 -0.09 -10.98 -4.85
C CYS A 83 -1.19 -12.03 -4.76
N TYR A 84 -1.99 -12.20 -5.81
CA TYR A 84 -3.01 -13.24 -5.82
C TYR A 84 -2.40 -14.64 -5.70
N GLU A 85 -1.28 -14.89 -6.40
CA GLU A 85 -0.55 -16.17 -6.34
C GLU A 85 0.06 -16.46 -4.96
N ALA A 86 0.28 -15.43 -4.14
CA ALA A 86 0.84 -15.54 -2.80
C ALA A 86 -0.22 -15.81 -1.72
N VAL A 87 -1.50 -15.69 -2.04
CA VAL A 87 -2.62 -15.97 -1.14
C VAL A 87 -3.14 -17.39 -1.39
N PRO A 88 -3.33 -18.24 -0.36
CA PRO A 88 -3.95 -19.56 -0.53
C PRO A 88 -5.44 -19.45 -0.88
N ASN A 89 -6.08 -20.55 -1.33
CA ASN A 89 -7.49 -20.56 -1.76
C ASN A 89 -8.49 -20.00 -0.73
N ASN A 90 -8.18 -20.10 0.57
CA ASN A 90 -8.99 -19.58 1.67
C ASN A 90 -8.46 -18.26 2.26
N GLY A 91 -7.37 -17.74 1.71
CA GLY A 91 -6.77 -16.49 2.13
C GLY A 91 -7.51 -15.28 1.57
N LYS A 92 -7.16 -14.09 2.07
CA LYS A 92 -7.83 -12.83 1.72
C LYS A 92 -6.85 -11.79 1.24
N MET A 93 -7.09 -11.25 0.04
CA MET A 93 -6.45 -10.01 -0.38
C MET A 93 -7.21 -8.83 0.21
N ILE A 94 -6.50 -7.93 0.88
CA ILE A 94 -7.06 -6.70 1.45
C ILE A 94 -6.42 -5.52 0.72
N VAL A 95 -7.24 -4.80 -0.05
CA VAL A 95 -6.81 -3.57 -0.72
C VAL A 95 -7.24 -2.39 0.14
N ALA A 96 -6.28 -1.55 0.53
CA ALA A 96 -6.55 -0.26 1.15
C ALA A 96 -6.04 0.83 0.22
N ASP A 97 -6.97 1.39 -0.52
CA ASP A 97 -6.70 2.49 -1.44
C ASP A 97 -7.82 3.53 -1.39
N SER A 98 -7.58 4.67 -2.01
CA SER A 98 -8.64 5.64 -2.24
C SER A 98 -9.58 5.14 -3.33
N ILE A 99 -10.87 5.43 -3.17
CA ILE A 99 -11.87 5.15 -4.20
C ILE A 99 -12.18 6.48 -4.88
N LEU A 100 -11.98 6.52 -6.19
CA LEU A 100 -12.45 7.63 -7.02
C LEU A 100 -13.97 7.51 -7.16
N PRO A 101 -14.76 8.52 -6.76
CA PRO A 101 -16.21 8.45 -6.92
C PRO A 101 -16.56 8.48 -8.41
N ASP A 102 -17.63 7.77 -8.79
CA ASP A 102 -18.10 7.74 -10.19
C ASP A 102 -18.55 9.14 -10.67
N TYR A 103 -18.97 10.01 -9.74
CA TYR A 103 -19.35 11.39 -10.02
C TYR A 103 -18.61 12.35 -9.09
N PRO A 104 -18.03 13.44 -9.63
CA PRO A 104 -17.36 14.42 -8.80
C PRO A 104 -18.40 15.20 -7.97
N ASP A 105 -18.08 15.38 -6.70
CA ASP A 105 -18.85 16.19 -5.76
C ASP A 105 -17.93 17.24 -5.09
N PRO A 106 -18.48 18.32 -4.49
CA PRO A 106 -17.68 19.42 -3.98
C PRO A 106 -16.95 19.12 -2.65
N SER A 107 -17.11 17.91 -2.10
CA SER A 107 -16.47 17.51 -0.84
C SER A 107 -14.94 17.60 -0.91
N LEU A 108 -14.35 17.77 0.27
CA LEU A 108 -12.91 17.79 0.43
C LEU A 108 -12.29 16.44 0.04
N SER A 109 -12.94 15.32 0.38
CA SER A 109 -12.49 13.98 0.02
C SER A 109 -12.32 13.82 -1.49
N THR A 110 -13.32 14.20 -2.27
CA THR A 110 -13.29 14.05 -3.73
C THR A 110 -12.23 14.94 -4.37
N LYS A 111 -12.04 16.16 -3.86
CA LYS A 111 -10.96 17.05 -4.30
C LYS A 111 -9.58 16.47 -3.99
N VAL A 112 -9.39 15.89 -2.81
CA VAL A 112 -8.11 15.27 -2.40
C VAL A 112 -7.80 14.03 -3.26
N VAL A 113 -8.78 13.16 -3.49
CA VAL A 113 -8.60 11.99 -4.36
C VAL A 113 -8.32 12.41 -5.80
N GLY A 114 -9.04 13.39 -6.34
CA GLY A 114 -8.77 13.93 -7.68
C GLY A 114 -7.37 14.56 -7.80
N LEU A 115 -6.89 15.25 -6.75
CA LEU A 115 -5.53 15.77 -6.72
C LEU A 115 -4.49 14.63 -6.70
N PHE A 116 -4.74 13.56 -5.96
CA PHE A 116 -3.89 12.37 -6.00
C PHE A 116 -3.89 11.71 -7.37
N ASP A 117 -5.03 11.60 -8.04
CA ASP A 117 -5.10 11.03 -9.38
C ASP A 117 -4.30 11.85 -10.40
N CYS A 118 -4.48 13.17 -10.43
CA CYS A 118 -3.69 14.08 -11.27
C CYS A 118 -2.18 13.96 -10.98
N THR A 119 -1.82 13.80 -9.71
CA THR A 119 -0.43 13.63 -9.28
C THR A 119 0.15 12.30 -9.76
N LEU A 120 -0.60 11.21 -9.59
CA LEU A 120 -0.21 9.89 -10.05
C LEU A 120 0.00 9.90 -11.55
N TRP A 121 -0.93 10.50 -12.29
CA TRP A 121 -0.82 10.62 -13.74
C TRP A 121 0.42 11.40 -14.18
N ALA A 122 0.74 12.51 -13.49
CA ALA A 122 1.88 13.36 -13.81
C ALA A 122 3.25 12.73 -13.47
N THR A 123 3.31 11.83 -12.49
CA THR A 123 4.58 11.32 -11.93
C THR A 123 4.83 9.84 -12.15
N ASN A 124 3.78 9.06 -12.44
CA ASN A 124 3.83 7.61 -12.56
C ASN A 124 3.04 7.17 -13.80
N HIS A 125 3.71 7.10 -14.94
CA HIS A 125 3.08 6.73 -16.22
C HIS A 125 2.24 5.44 -16.09
N GLY A 126 0.94 5.55 -16.36
CA GLY A 126 0.00 4.44 -16.33
C GLY A 126 -0.66 4.15 -14.98
N ARG A 127 -0.35 4.90 -13.91
CA ARG A 127 -1.10 4.83 -12.65
C ARG A 127 -2.27 5.80 -12.65
N LYS A 128 -3.36 5.36 -12.03
CA LYS A 128 -4.57 6.14 -11.77
C LYS A 128 -5.23 5.67 -10.47
N GLU A 129 -5.97 6.55 -9.84
CA GLU A 129 -7.00 6.18 -8.87
C GLU A 129 -8.15 5.47 -9.61
N ARG A 130 -8.90 4.63 -8.90
CA ARG A 130 -9.92 3.75 -9.49
C ARG A 130 -11.25 3.88 -8.79
N THR A 131 -12.31 3.67 -9.55
CA THR A 131 -13.65 3.57 -8.98
C THR A 131 -13.87 2.19 -8.37
N GLU A 132 -14.89 2.07 -7.52
CA GLU A 132 -15.26 0.78 -6.92
C GLU A 132 -15.54 -0.28 -7.99
N LYS A 133 -16.21 0.10 -9.08
CA LYS A 133 -16.49 -0.79 -10.21
C LYS A 133 -15.22 -1.28 -10.89
N GLU A 134 -14.21 -0.43 -11.03
CA GLU A 134 -12.92 -0.82 -11.60
C GLU A 134 -12.15 -1.78 -10.69
N PHE A 135 -12.22 -1.58 -9.36
CA PHE A 135 -11.68 -2.54 -8.40
C PHE A 135 -12.44 -3.88 -8.46
N GLY A 136 -13.77 -3.88 -8.57
CA GLY A 136 -14.56 -5.09 -8.76
C GLY A 136 -14.20 -5.85 -10.04
N ALA A 137 -14.04 -5.14 -11.16
CA ALA A 137 -13.60 -5.74 -12.42
C ALA A 137 -12.18 -6.30 -12.36
N LEU A 138 -11.30 -5.74 -11.53
CA LEU A 138 -9.96 -6.27 -11.29
C LEU A 138 -10.01 -7.52 -10.42
N ALA A 139 -10.78 -7.50 -9.33
CA ALA A 139 -11.00 -8.66 -8.47
C ALA A 139 -11.58 -9.85 -9.26
N GLY A 140 -12.57 -9.59 -10.13
CA GLY A 140 -13.18 -10.62 -10.98
C GLY A 140 -12.24 -11.26 -12.00
N ARG A 141 -11.05 -10.72 -12.26
CA ARG A 141 -10.03 -11.40 -13.10
C ARG A 141 -9.35 -12.56 -12.37
N PHE A 142 -9.51 -12.62 -11.05
CA PHE A 142 -8.90 -13.62 -10.19
C PHE A 142 -9.92 -14.57 -9.57
N GLU A 143 -11.22 -14.36 -9.81
CA GLU A 143 -12.23 -15.37 -9.54
C GLU A 143 -12.22 -16.38 -10.70
N PRO A 144 -12.21 -17.70 -10.42
CA PRO A 144 -12.18 -18.74 -11.45
C PRO A 144 -13.46 -18.81 -12.30
#